data_AF-A0A1Z1WEF7-F1
#
_entry.id   AF-A0A1Z1WEF7-F1
#
_cell.length_a   1.000
_cell.length_b   1.000
_cell.length_c   1.000
_cell.angle_alpha   90.00
_cell.angle_beta   90.00
_cell.angle_gamma   90.00
#
_symmetry.space_group_name_H-M   'P 1'
#
loop_
_entity.id
_entity.type
_entity.pdbx_description
1 polymer ?
#
loop_
_entity_poly.entity_id
_entity_poly.type
_entity_poly.pdbx_seq_one_letter_code
_entity_poly.pdbx_strand_id
1 'polypeptide(L)' 'MRLTVADDGVGITEGGRRSGLKNLKRRAESLGGASWYGPGIGDDGGGTTVVWQAPY' A
#
# COMPACT_ATOMS: atom_id res chain seq x y z
N MET A 1 4.38 -14.13 5.88
CA MET A 1 3.80 -13.11 6.77
C MET A 1 3.06 -12.04 5.98
N ARG A 2 2.01 -11.44 6.55
CA ARG A 2 1.24 -10.34 5.94
C ARG A 2 1.12 -9.18 6.93
N LEU A 3 1.37 -7.96 6.45
CA LEU A 3 1.15 -6.71 7.17
C LEU A 3 0.17 -5.86 6.37
N THR A 4 -0.75 -5.20 7.07
CA THR A 4 -1.71 -4.25 6.48
C THR A 4 -1.68 -2.98 7.30
N VAL A 5 -1.54 -1.85 6.62
CA VAL A 5 -1.61 -0.51 7.21
C VAL A 5 -2.71 0.23 6.47
N ALA A 6 -3.63 0.86 7.20
CA ALA A 6 -4.68 1.67 6.64
C ALA A 6 -4.76 3.02 7.33
N ASP A 7 -5.11 4.05 6.57
CA ASP A 7 -5.40 5.40 7.04
C ASP A 7 -6.79 5.86 6.56
N ASP A 8 -7.29 6.92 7.18
CA ASP A 8 -8.54 7.62 6.91
C ASP A 8 -8.30 8.98 6.22
N GLY A 9 -7.15 9.16 5.57
CA GLY A 9 -6.77 10.42 4.92
C GLY A 9 -7.51 10.69 3.60
N VAL A 10 -6.92 11.51 2.73
CA VAL A 10 -7.53 11.87 1.43
C VAL A 10 -7.25 10.84 0.31
N GLY A 11 -6.52 9.77 0.61
CA GLY A 11 -6.11 8.76 -0.36
C GLY A 11 -5.01 9.20 -1.32
N ILE A 12 -4.76 8.37 -2.33
CA ILE A 12 -3.70 8.57 -3.32
C ILE A 12 -4.24 9.35 -4.53
N THR A 13 -3.91 10.65 -4.63
CA THR A 13 -4.33 11.51 -5.75
C THR A 13 -3.63 11.16 -7.06
N GLU A 14 -4.27 11.25 -8.23
CA GLU A 14 -3.69 10.85 -9.54
C GLU A 14 -2.30 11.44 -9.83
N GLY A 15 -2.05 12.71 -9.50
CA GLY A 15 -0.76 13.38 -9.71
C GLY A 15 0.26 13.24 -8.58
N GLY A 16 -0.09 12.58 -7.48
CA GLY A 16 0.78 12.46 -6.30
C GLY A 16 2.03 11.60 -6.52
N ARG A 17 3.07 11.81 -5.69
CA ARG A 17 4.29 10.98 -5.72
C ARG A 17 3.96 9.50 -5.52
N ARG A 18 4.47 8.63 -6.41
CA ARG A 18 4.30 7.16 -6.36
C ARG A 18 5.58 6.38 -6.04
N SER A 19 6.70 7.07 -5.80
CA SER A 19 8.02 6.44 -5.59
C SER A 19 8.04 5.52 -4.37
N GLY A 20 7.34 5.88 -3.29
CA GLY A 20 7.17 5.04 -2.10
C GLY A 20 6.45 3.72 -2.39
N LEU A 21 5.30 3.76 -3.07
CA LEU A 21 4.53 2.56 -3.45
C LEU A 21 5.31 1.64 -4.39
N LYS A 22 6.02 2.23 -5.37
CA LYS A 22 6.92 1.48 -6.26
C LYS A 22 8.08 0.85 -5.48
N ASN A 23 8.58 1.53 -4.46
CA ASN A 23 9.64 0.99 -3.59
C ASN A 23 9.12 -0.19 -2.77
N LEU A 24 7.94 -0.08 -2.16
CA LEU A 24 7.32 -1.16 -1.41
C LEU A 24 7.10 -2.40 -2.27
N LYS A 25 6.51 -2.24 -3.46
CA LYS A 25 6.33 -3.34 -4.41
C LYS A 25 7.66 -4.04 -4.73
N ARG A 26 8.68 -3.28 -5.13
CA ARG A 26 10.00 -3.83 -5.47
C ARG A 26 10.65 -4.58 -4.32
N ARG A 27 10.57 -4.05 -3.10
CA ARG A 27 11.17 -4.70 -1.93
C ARG A 27 10.41 -5.97 -1.53
N ALA A 28 9.09 -5.98 -1.63
CA ALA A 28 8.31 -7.20 -1.40
C ALA A 28 8.69 -8.27 -2.42
N GLU A 29 8.77 -7.92 -3.70
CA GLU A 29 9.21 -8.80 -4.79
C GLU A 29 10.62 -9.35 -4.57
N SER A 30 11.57 -8.54 -4.09
CA SER A 30 12.93 -9.00 -3.80
C SER A 30 13.02 -10.06 -2.68
N LEU A 31 11.97 -10.18 -1.87
CA LEU A 31 11.85 -11.21 -0.83
C LEU A 31 10.99 -12.39 -1.27
N GLY A 32 10.59 -12.46 -2.55
CA GLY A 32 9.64 -13.47 -3.04
C GLY A 32 8.18 -13.20 -2.65
N GLY A 33 7.88 -11.95 -2.33
CA GLY A 33 6.57 -11.47 -1.91
C GLY A 33 5.90 -10.52 -2.90
N ALA A 34 4.87 -9.83 -2.44
CA ALA A 34 4.14 -8.81 -3.18
C ALA A 34 3.64 -7.70 -2.26
N SER A 35 3.41 -6.51 -2.82
CA SER A 35 2.71 -5.41 -2.15
C SER A 35 1.71 -4.76 -3.10
N TRP A 36 0.57 -4.36 -2.55
CA TRP A 36 -0.51 -3.68 -3.27
C TRP A 36 -1.14 -2.62 -2.36
N TYR A 37 -1.92 -1.73 -2.95
CA TYR A 37 -2.64 -0.69 -2.23
C TYR A 37 -4.05 -0.53 -2.77
N GLY A 38 -4.93 0.06 -1.98
CA GLY A 38 -6.33 0.31 -2.31
C GLY A 38 -6.94 1.41 -1.43
N PRO A 39 -8.27 1.57 -1.48
CA PRO A 39 -9.02 2.52 -0.65
C PRO A 39 -8.71 2.35 0.85
N GLY A 40 -8.81 3.44 1.61
CA GLY A 40 -8.57 3.46 3.05
C GLY A 40 -9.79 3.07 3.88
N ILE A 41 -9.75 3.43 5.15
CA ILE A 41 -10.80 3.13 6.15
C ILE A 41 -11.72 4.31 6.45
N GLY A 42 -11.55 5.44 5.74
CA GLY A 42 -12.45 6.58 5.81
C GLY A 42 -13.76 6.35 5.06
N ASP A 43 -14.72 7.27 5.26
CA ASP A 43 -16.02 7.25 4.57
C ASP A 43 -15.85 7.18 3.04
N ASP A 44 -16.73 6.42 2.39
CA ASP A 44 -16.70 6.14 0.94
C ASP A 44 -15.34 5.61 0.41
N GLY A 45 -14.53 4.98 1.28
CA GLY A 45 -13.20 4.47 0.93
C GLY A 45 -12.09 5.53 0.99
N GLY A 46 -12.32 6.63 1.68
CA GLY A 46 -11.32 7.65 1.97
C GLY A 46 -10.05 7.07 2.61
N GLY A 47 -8.90 7.63 2.26
CA GLY A 47 -7.59 7.21 2.76
C GLY A 47 -6.92 6.16 1.87
N THR A 48 -5.92 5.49 2.43
CA THR A 48 -5.18 4.44 1.73
C THR A 48 -5.01 3.20 2.59
N THR A 49 -5.24 2.02 2.01
CA THR A 49 -4.75 0.76 2.57
C THR A 49 -3.54 0.30 1.78
N VAL A 50 -2.46 -0.07 2.47
CA VAL A 50 -1.29 -0.73 1.88
C VAL A 50 -1.13 -2.10 2.49
N VAL A 51 -1.01 -3.12 1.64
CA VAL A 51 -0.75 -4.49 2.05
C VAL A 51 0.65 -4.90 1.60
N TRP A 52 1.35 -5.57 2.50
CA TRP A 52 2.63 -6.20 2.26
C TRP A 52 2.54 -7.68 2.60
N GLN A 53 3.04 -8.54 1.71
CA GLN A 53 3.12 -9.96 1.92
C GLN A 53 4.49 -10.48 1.47
N ALA A 54 5.20 -11.18 2.33
CA ALA A 54 6.48 -11.82 2.00
C ALA A 54 6.64 -13.15 2.78
N PRO A 55 7.46 -14.09 2.30
CA PRO A 55 8.03 -15.16 3.10
C PRO A 55 8.77 -14.59 4.33
N TYR A 56 8.88 -15.39 5.40
CA TYR A 56 9.64 -15.03 6.60
C TYR A 56 11.14 -15.22 6.38
#